data_AF-A0A7W9FZG0-F1
#
_entry.id   AF-A0A7W9FZG0-F1
#
_cell.length_a   1.000
_cell.length_b   1.000
_cell.length_c   1.000
_cell.angle_alpha   90.00
_cell.angle_beta   90.00
_cell.angle_gamma   90.00
#
_symmetry.space_group_name_H-M   'P 1'
#
loop_
_entity.id
_entity.type
_entity.pdbx_description
1 polymer ?
#
loop_
_entity_poly.entity_id
_entity_poly.type
_entity_poly.pdbx_seq_one_letter_code
_entity_poly.pdbx_strand_id
1 'polypeptide(L)'
;MAGVALLDVMNPSRVPTHTHPAEDTTQRLHAELLREALAQEGITADVHAGYGLALVSVWVGLVVWCDGYRFWWRSGWDPEHKRAVYVWHPAIEPVRAARRVAFRCADLRANQTISDLTSAAGAPPAGQLP
;
A
#
# COMPACT_ATOMS: atom_id res chain seq x y z
N MET A 1 10.89 -4.60 29.29
CA MET A 1 10.06 -4.76 28.07
C MET A 1 9.77 -3.36 27.53
N ALA A 2 10.71 -2.83 26.75
CA ALA A 2 10.69 -1.43 26.31
C ALA A 2 10.17 -1.35 24.88
N GLY A 3 9.25 -0.42 24.64
CA GLY A 3 8.66 -0.14 23.34
C GLY A 3 9.72 0.26 22.31
N VAL A 4 10.08 -0.70 21.46
CA VAL A 4 10.55 -0.38 20.11
C VAL A 4 9.35 0.24 19.40
N ALA A 5 9.46 1.52 19.05
CA ALA A 5 8.33 2.40 18.85
C ALA A 5 7.41 1.87 17.75
N LEU A 6 6.11 1.81 18.06
CA LEU A 6 5.03 1.45 17.14
C LEU A 6 5.03 2.28 15.84
N LEU A 7 5.68 3.46 15.87
CA LEU A 7 5.95 4.35 14.74
C LEU A 7 7.10 3.87 13.83
N ASP A 8 8.09 3.13 14.35
CA ASP A 8 9.22 2.62 13.56
C ASP A 8 8.80 1.51 12.60
N VAL A 9 7.83 0.66 12.99
CA VAL A 9 7.25 -0.37 12.09
C VAL A 9 6.37 0.26 10.99
N MET A 10 5.76 1.41 11.27
CA MET A 10 4.91 2.11 10.29
C MET A 10 5.71 2.85 9.22
N ASN A 11 7.05 2.92 9.34
CA ASN A 11 7.96 3.41 8.31
C ASN A 11 8.82 2.24 7.79
N PRO A 12 8.64 1.80 6.53
CA PRO A 12 9.36 0.64 5.99
C PRO A 12 10.88 0.81 5.96
N SER A 13 11.39 2.05 6.07
CA SER A 13 12.83 2.35 6.14
C SER A 13 13.49 1.92 7.46
N ARG A 14 12.72 1.45 8.45
CA ARG A 14 13.18 1.14 9.81
C ARG A 14 12.81 -0.26 10.30
N VAL A 15 12.41 -1.15 9.40
CA VAL A 15 12.13 -2.56 9.74
C VAL A 15 13.45 -3.25 10.14
N PRO A 16 13.54 -3.87 11.33
CA PRO A 16 14.76 -4.56 11.77
C PRO A 16 15.07 -5.76 10.86
N THR A 17 16.34 -5.88 10.45
CA THR A 17 16.85 -6.84 9.46
C THR A 17 17.14 -8.26 9.98
N HIS A 18 16.81 -8.57 11.23
CA HIS A 18 17.01 -9.89 11.82
C HIS A 18 15.66 -10.59 12.00
N THR A 19 15.34 -11.56 11.13
CA THR A 19 14.02 -12.23 11.14
C THR A 19 14.16 -13.75 11.06
N HIS A 20 13.32 -14.45 11.81
CA HIS A 20 13.22 -15.91 11.88
C HIS A 20 12.41 -16.46 10.68
N PRO A 21 12.85 -17.53 10.01
CA PRO A 21 12.22 -18.04 8.76
C PRO A 21 10.74 -18.47 8.87
N ALA A 22 10.28 -18.79 10.09
CA ALA A 22 8.87 -19.10 10.35
C ALA A 22 7.94 -17.87 10.25
N GLU A 23 8.47 -16.68 10.57
CA GLU A 23 7.72 -15.43 10.48
C GLU A 23 7.48 -15.06 9.01
N ASP A 24 8.53 -15.15 8.17
CA ASP A 24 8.47 -14.92 6.71
C ASP A 24 7.34 -15.70 6.03
N THR A 25 7.15 -16.95 6.46
CA THR A 25 6.11 -17.83 5.92
C THR A 25 4.70 -17.33 6.29
N THR A 26 4.53 -16.83 7.51
CA THR A 26 3.25 -16.30 8.02
C THR A 26 2.87 -15.00 7.31
N GLN A 27 3.83 -14.07 7.15
CA GLN A 27 3.59 -12.82 6.44
C GLN A 27 3.20 -13.07 4.99
N ARG A 28 3.94 -13.95 4.31
CA ARG A 28 3.63 -14.33 2.94
C ARG A 28 2.23 -14.93 2.84
N LEU A 29 1.87 -15.85 3.74
CA LEU A 29 0.53 -16.46 3.74
C LEU A 29 -0.57 -15.41 3.86
N HIS A 30 -0.47 -14.49 4.81
CA HIS A 30 -1.47 -13.43 4.98
C HIS A 30 -1.51 -12.46 3.79
N ALA A 31 -0.36 -12.15 3.17
CA ALA A 31 -0.32 -11.34 1.96
C ALA A 31 -0.98 -12.03 0.76
N GLU A 32 -0.80 -13.34 0.60
CA GLU A 32 -1.47 -14.14 -0.44
C GLU A 32 -3.00 -14.16 -0.23
N LEU A 33 -3.46 -14.35 1.02
CA LEU A 33 -4.89 -14.25 1.36
C LEU A 33 -5.47 -12.87 1.04
N LEU A 34 -4.70 -11.81 1.26
CA LEU A 34 -5.11 -10.46 0.88
C LEU A 34 -5.16 -10.32 -0.65
N ARG A 35 -4.18 -10.85 -1.39
CA ARG A 35 -4.19 -10.84 -2.87
C ARG A 35 -5.43 -11.54 -3.42
N GLU A 36 -5.77 -12.71 -2.89
CA GLU A 36 -6.96 -13.46 -3.28
C GLU A 36 -8.24 -12.67 -3.01
N ALA A 37 -8.35 -12.07 -1.83
CA ALA A 37 -9.48 -11.22 -1.48
C ALA A 37 -9.58 -9.97 -2.38
N LEU A 38 -8.46 -9.36 -2.75
CA LEU A 38 -8.43 -8.25 -3.71
C LEU A 38 -8.85 -8.68 -5.11
N ALA A 39 -8.49 -9.90 -5.54
CA ALA A 39 -8.93 -10.44 -6.82
C ALA A 39 -10.47 -10.60 -6.87
N GLN A 40 -11.12 -10.95 -5.75
CA GLN A 40 -12.58 -10.98 -5.65
C GLN A 40 -13.23 -9.61 -5.82
N GLU A 41 -12.51 -8.54 -5.48
CA GLU A 41 -12.92 -7.14 -5.69
C GLU A 41 -12.49 -6.60 -7.08
N GLY A 42 -11.97 -7.48 -7.96
CA GLY A 42 -11.54 -7.10 -9.31
C GLY A 42 -10.21 -6.33 -9.37
N ILE A 43 -9.37 -6.47 -8.34
CA ILE A 43 -8.10 -5.76 -8.21
C ILE A 43 -6.94 -6.72 -8.40
N THR A 44 -6.15 -6.50 -9.44
CA THR A 44 -4.89 -7.21 -9.67
C THR A 44 -3.79 -6.68 -8.75
N ALA A 45 -3.12 -7.59 -8.07
CA ALA A 45 -2.03 -7.28 -7.15
C ALA A 45 -0.96 -8.37 -7.16
N ASP A 46 0.28 -7.98 -6.84
CA ASP A 46 1.44 -8.86 -6.75
C ASP A 46 1.93 -8.94 -5.30
N VAL A 47 2.39 -10.11 -4.87
CA VAL A 47 2.91 -10.36 -3.52
C VAL A 47 4.41 -10.49 -3.58
N HIS A 48 5.10 -9.75 -2.72
CA HIS A 48 6.54 -9.84 -2.51
C HIS A 48 6.79 -10.09 -1.03
N ALA A 49 7.73 -10.97 -0.68
CA ALA A 49 8.00 -11.33 0.71
C ALA A 49 9.50 -11.47 0.96
N GLY A 50 9.93 -11.11 2.17
CA GLY A 50 11.29 -11.26 2.67
C GLY A 50 11.56 -10.31 3.84
N TYR A 51 12.60 -10.60 4.62
CA TYR A 51 13.03 -9.76 5.76
C TYR A 51 11.94 -9.54 6.83
N GLY A 52 11.13 -10.56 7.12
CA GLY A 52 10.05 -10.47 8.10
C GLY A 52 8.84 -9.65 7.67
N LEU A 53 8.74 -9.35 6.38
CA LEU A 53 7.68 -8.52 5.83
C LEU A 53 7.20 -9.09 4.50
N ALA A 54 5.89 -9.05 4.30
CA ALA A 54 5.30 -9.22 2.98
C ALA A 54 4.65 -7.91 2.55
N LEU A 55 4.62 -7.67 1.24
CA LEU A 55 3.98 -6.52 0.64
C LEU A 55 3.13 -6.96 -0.55
N VAL A 56 1.96 -6.34 -0.66
CA VAL A 56 1.01 -6.52 -1.74
C VAL A 56 0.98 -5.24 -2.54
N SER A 57 1.55 -5.26 -3.75
CA SER A 57 1.58 -4.11 -4.65
C SER A 57 0.38 -4.15 -5.58
N VAL A 58 -0.41 -3.07 -5.58
CA VAL A 58 -1.55 -2.87 -6.47
C VAL A 58 -1.14 -1.91 -7.59
N TRP A 59 -1.57 -2.19 -8.82
CA TRP A 59 -1.18 -1.48 -10.05
C TRP A 59 -1.42 0.04 -10.07
N VAL A 60 -2.19 0.59 -9.12
CA VAL A 60 -2.48 2.03 -9.02
C VAL A 60 -1.48 2.79 -8.14
N GLY A 61 -0.30 2.21 -7.89
CA GLY A 61 0.73 2.82 -7.03
C GLY A 61 0.40 2.73 -5.54
N LEU A 62 -0.43 1.76 -5.13
CA LEU A 62 -0.74 1.48 -3.74
C LEU A 62 0.00 0.22 -3.29
N VAL A 63 0.73 0.31 -2.18
CA VAL A 63 1.40 -0.81 -1.55
C VAL A 63 0.79 -1.05 -0.18
N VAL A 64 0.45 -2.30 0.09
CA VAL A 64 -0.05 -2.75 1.39
C VAL A 64 1.00 -3.65 2.03
N TRP A 65 1.52 -3.26 3.19
CA TRP A 65 2.49 -4.04 3.94
C TRP A 65 1.80 -5.00 4.91
N CYS A 66 2.47 -6.11 5.22
CA CYS A 66 2.02 -7.15 6.12
C CYS A 66 3.18 -7.68 6.98
N ASP A 67 3.04 -7.57 8.30
CA ASP A 67 3.96 -8.15 9.30
C ASP A 67 3.48 -9.51 9.83
N GLY A 68 2.39 -10.04 9.26
CA GLY A 68 1.73 -11.28 9.69
C GLY A 68 0.63 -11.06 10.73
N TYR A 69 0.56 -9.88 11.35
CA TYR A 69 -0.48 -9.53 12.34
C TYR A 69 -1.45 -8.48 11.82
N ARG A 70 -0.97 -7.57 10.97
CA ARG A 70 -1.75 -6.48 10.41
C ARG A 70 -1.34 -6.20 8.97
N PHE A 71 -2.29 -5.64 8.24
CA PHE A 71 -2.09 -4.93 7.00
C PHE A 71 -2.04 -3.43 7.27
N TRP A 72 -1.15 -2.70 6.60
CA TRP A 72 -1.21 -1.24 6.60
C TRP A 72 -0.80 -0.67 5.25
N TRP A 73 -1.29 0.53 4.97
CA TRP A 73 -0.99 1.24 3.73
C TRP A 73 -1.09 2.74 3.96
N ARG A 74 -0.51 3.49 3.03
CA ARG A 74 -0.60 4.95 3.04
C ARG A 74 -1.97 5.39 2.53
N SER A 75 -2.73 6.11 3.36
CA SER A 75 -4.04 6.66 3.00
C SER A 75 -3.96 8.11 2.52
N GLY A 76 -2.84 8.81 2.72
CA GLY A 76 -2.72 10.18 2.29
C GLY A 76 -1.42 10.88 2.66
N TRP A 77 -1.45 12.20 2.52
CA TRP A 77 -0.42 13.13 2.98
C TRP A 77 -1.08 14.17 3.86
N ASP A 78 -0.50 14.40 5.03
CA ASP A 78 -0.89 15.48 5.94
C ASP A 78 0.01 16.69 5.64
N PRO A 79 -0.50 17.75 5.00
CA PRO A 79 0.30 18.91 4.64
C PRO A 79 0.69 19.76 5.85
N GLU A 80 -0.12 19.75 6.91
CA GLU A 80 0.12 20.50 8.14
C GLU A 80 1.32 19.92 8.89
N HIS A 81 1.33 18.59 9.04
CA HIS A 81 2.40 17.88 9.74
C HIS A 81 3.53 17.38 8.83
N LYS A 82 3.44 17.66 7.52
CA LYS A 82 4.40 17.26 6.48
C LYS A 82 4.77 15.77 6.55
N ARG A 83 3.77 14.89 6.75
CA ARG A 83 3.98 13.44 6.90
C ARG A 83 2.96 12.61 6.15
N ALA A 84 3.35 11.38 5.81
CA ALA A 84 2.43 10.39 5.26
C ALA A 84 1.45 9.92 6.34
N VAL A 85 0.16 9.82 5.99
CA VAL A 85 -0.87 9.23 6.85
C VAL A 85 -1.00 7.77 6.49
N TYR A 86 -0.97 6.91 7.50
CA TYR A 86 -1.13 5.47 7.36
C TYR A 86 -2.40 5.02 8.06
N VAL A 87 -3.02 4.00 7.49
CA VAL A 87 -4.13 3.27 8.10
C VAL A 87 -3.77 1.79 8.12
N TRP A 88 -4.41 1.06 9.02
CA TRP A 88 -4.16 -0.36 9.20
C TRP A 88 -5.45 -1.16 9.40
N HIS A 89 -5.33 -2.47 9.25
CA HIS A 89 -6.37 -3.47 9.48
C HIS A 89 -5.74 -4.77 10.03
N PRO A 90 -6.40 -5.53 10.92
CA PRO A 90 -5.91 -6.85 11.33
C PRO A 90 -5.74 -7.82 10.15
N ALA A 91 -4.68 -8.65 10.18
CA ALA A 91 -4.36 -9.63 9.14
C ALA A 91 -5.30 -10.85 9.12
N ILE A 92 -5.98 -11.10 10.24
CA ILE A 92 -6.99 -12.16 10.40
C ILE A 92 -8.28 -11.90 9.61
N GLU A 93 -8.49 -10.68 9.13
CA GLU A 93 -9.68 -10.26 8.39
C GLU A 93 -9.31 -9.77 6.97
N PRO A 94 -8.71 -10.61 6.11
CA PRO A 94 -8.19 -10.20 4.80
C PRO A 94 -9.28 -9.65 3.86
N VAL A 95 -10.51 -10.18 3.93
CA VAL A 95 -11.64 -9.70 3.11
C VAL A 95 -12.03 -8.27 3.45
N ARG A 96 -12.05 -7.90 4.74
CA ARG A 96 -12.37 -6.53 5.15
C ARG A 96 -11.24 -5.56 4.83
N ALA A 97 -9.99 -6.01 4.98
CA ALA A 97 -8.84 -5.25 4.52
C ALA A 97 -8.91 -5.00 2.99
N ALA A 98 -9.19 -6.03 2.19
CA ALA A 98 -9.34 -5.93 0.74
C ALA A 98 -10.42 -4.93 0.34
N ARG A 99 -11.59 -4.94 0.98
CA ARG A 99 -12.65 -3.94 0.73
C ARG A 99 -12.20 -2.51 1.00
N ARG A 100 -11.51 -2.26 2.13
CA ARG A 100 -10.97 -0.92 2.45
C ARG A 100 -9.91 -0.48 1.45
N VAL A 101 -9.06 -1.41 1.01
CA VAL A 101 -8.07 -1.17 -0.05
C VAL A 101 -8.76 -0.90 -1.39
N ALA A 102 -9.86 -1.60 -1.70
CA ALA A 102 -10.63 -1.40 -2.93
C ALA A 102 -11.25 0.00 -3.00
N PHE A 103 -11.88 0.46 -1.91
CA PHE A 103 -12.34 1.85 -1.81
C PHE A 103 -11.19 2.84 -2.04
N ARG A 104 -10.03 2.60 -1.41
CA ARG A 104 -8.85 3.45 -1.62
C ARG A 104 -8.34 3.43 -3.06
N CYS A 105 -8.38 2.29 -3.73
CA CYS A 105 -7.98 2.17 -5.13
C CYS A 105 -8.93 2.97 -6.05
N ALA A 106 -10.24 2.93 -5.79
CA ALA A 106 -11.22 3.72 -6.53
C ALA A 106 -10.94 5.22 -6.38
N ASP A 107 -10.68 5.69 -5.14
CA ASP A 107 -10.33 7.09 -4.87
C ASP A 107 -9.05 7.51 -5.62
N LEU A 108 -8.01 6.66 -5.60
CA LEU A 108 -6.74 6.94 -6.27
C LEU A 108 -6.90 7.02 -7.79
N ARG A 109 -7.67 6.11 -8.40
CA ARG A 109 -7.96 6.12 -9.85
C ARG A 109 -8.74 7.38 -10.26
N ALA A 110 -9.72 7.79 -9.47
CA ALA A 110 -10.48 9.02 -9.74
C ALA A 110 -9.57 10.25 -9.72
N ASN A 111 -8.68 10.35 -8.72
CA ASN A 111 -7.77 11.49 -8.60
C ASN A 111 -6.65 11.50 -9.67
N GLN A 112 -6.13 10.33 -10.05
CA GLN A 112 -5.14 10.22 -11.14
C GLN A 112 -5.75 10.67 -12.47
N THR A 113 -6.97 10.22 -12.79
CA THR A 113 -7.68 10.65 -14.00
C THR A 113 -7.83 12.17 -14.07
N ILE A 114 -8.17 12.82 -12.95
CA ILE A 114 -8.29 14.28 -12.89
C ILE A 114 -6.92 14.94 -13.08
N SER A 115 -5.87 14.44 -12.44
CA SER A 115 -4.50 14.93 -12.58
C SER A 115 -4.00 14.85 -14.04
N ASP A 116 -4.25 13.73 -14.72
CA ASP A 116 -3.85 13.52 -16.11
C ASP A 116 -4.60 14.46 -17.06
N LEU A 117 -5.90 14.68 -16.85
CA LEU A 117 -6.71 15.63 -17.63
C LEU A 117 -6.22 17.08 -17.45
N THR A 118 -5.88 17.47 -16.21
CA THR A 118 -5.32 18.80 -15.95
C THR A 118 -3.91 18.97 -16.53
N SER A 119 -3.11 17.90 -16.57
CA SER A 119 -1.76 17.92 -17.15
C SER A 119 -1.81 17.98 -18.70
N ALA A 120 -2.76 17.27 -19.32
CA ALA A 120 -2.96 17.29 -20.77
C ALA A 120 -3.51 18.64 -21.30
N ALA A 121 -4.40 19.29 -20.54
CA ALA A 121 -4.93 20.61 -20.90
C ALA A 121 -3.90 21.75 -20.75
N GLY A 122 -2.77 21.50 -20.07
CA GLY A 122 -1.68 22.47 -19.88
C GLY A 122 -0.58 22.44 -20.93
N ALA A 123 -0.61 21.52 -21.90
CA ALA A 123 0.39 21.44 -22.96
C ALA A 123 0.07 22.44 -24.10
N PRO A 124 0.84 23.54 -24.28
CA PRO A 124 0.66 24.39 -25.45
C PRO A 124 1.00 23.60 -26.73
N PRO A 125 0.30 23.83 -27.86
CA PRO A 125 0.66 23.20 -29.12
C PRO A 125 2.10 23.58 -29.45
N ALA A 126 2.97 22.57 -29.57
CA ALA A 126 4.34 22.75 -29.99
C ALA A 126 4.35 23.57 -31.28
N GLY A 127 4.98 24.74 -31.19
CA GLY A 127 4.94 25.77 -32.23
C GLY A 127 5.37 25.23 -33.58
N GLN A 128 4.53 25.48 -34.56
CA GLN A 128 4.90 25.53 -35.96
C GLN A 128 5.82 26.75 -36.13
N LEU A 129 7.10 26.50 -36.40
CA LEU A 129 8.05 27.54 -36.79
C LEU A 129 8.12 27.63 -38.32
N PRO A 130 8.39 28.83 -38.86
CA PRO A 130 8.14 29.23 -40.25
C PRO A 130 9.09 28.59 -41.27
#